data_AF-A0A953EW83-F1
#
_entry.id   AF-A0A953EW83-F1
#
_cell.length_a   1.000
_cell.length_b   1.000
_cell.length_c   1.000
_cell.angle_alpha   90.00
_cell.angle_beta   90.00
_cell.angle_gamma   90.00
#
_symmetry.space_group_name_H-M   'P 1'
#
loop_
_entity.id
_entity.type
_entity.pdbx_description
1 polymer ?
#
loop_
_entity_poly.entity_id
_entity_poly.type
_entity_poly.pdbx_seq_one_letter_code
_entity_poly.pdbx_strand_id
1 'polypeptide(L)' 'MTPEAALARQIELYRAMTGEQRLRIALDLHEFACNVARAGIRRQFPDADDAEVERELRRRIELSRA' A
#
# COMPACT_ATOMS: atom_id res chain seq x y z
N MET A 1 -11.79 -21.24 -18.48
CA MET A 1 -12.43 -20.06 -17.85
C MET A 1 -12.19 -18.90 -18.79
N THR A 2 -13.23 -18.16 -19.20
CA THR A 2 -13.04 -16.96 -20.05
C THR A 2 -12.65 -15.76 -19.17
N PRO A 3 -12.08 -14.68 -19.73
CA PRO A 3 -11.78 -13.46 -18.98
C PRO A 3 -13.00 -12.88 -18.24
N GLU A 4 -14.18 -12.95 -18.87
CA GLU A 4 -15.44 -12.46 -18.30
C GLU A 4 -15.86 -13.32 -17.11
N ALA A 5 -15.73 -14.65 -17.22
CA ALA A 5 -16.01 -15.56 -16.13
C ALA A 5 -15.03 -15.39 -14.95
N ALA A 6 -13.76 -15.09 -15.23
CA ALA A 6 -12.75 -14.81 -14.21
C ALA A 6 -13.06 -13.50 -13.47
N LEU A 7 -13.41 -12.44 -14.20
CA LEU A 7 -13.80 -11.15 -13.62
C LEU A 7 -15.07 -11.27 -12.77
N ALA A 8 -16.10 -11.96 -13.27
CA ALA A 8 -17.32 -12.20 -12.51
C ALA A 8 -17.02 -12.94 -11.20
N ARG A 9 -16.16 -13.97 -11.26
CA ARG A 9 -15.73 -14.70 -10.07
C ARG A 9 -14.98 -13.81 -9.08
N GLN A 10 -14.10 -12.93 -9.56
CA GLN A 10 -13.35 -12.00 -8.73
C GLN A 10 -14.28 -11.00 -8.01
N ILE A 11 -15.29 -10.46 -8.71
CA ILE A 11 -16.29 -9.56 -8.12
C ILE A 11 -17.06 -10.25 -7.00
N GLU A 12 -17.50 -11.50 -7.22
CA GLU A 12 -18.20 -12.28 -6.19
C GLU A 12 -17.33 -12.53 -4.96
N LEU A 13 -16.03 -12.82 -5.15
CA LEU A 13 -15.09 -12.96 -4.03
C LEU A 13 -14.97 -11.66 -3.23
N TYR A 14 -14.86 -10.51 -3.90
CA TYR A 14 -14.82 -9.22 -3.20
C TYR A 14 -16.12 -8.94 -2.46
N ARG A 15 -17.29 -9.17 -3.08
CA ARG A 15 -18.60 -8.99 -2.44
C ARG A 15 -18.76 -9.84 -1.18
N ALA A 16 -18.25 -11.07 -1.20
CA ALA A 16 -18.30 -11.98 -0.07
C ALA A 16 -17.35 -11.61 1.09
N MET A 17 -16.43 -10.64 0.90
CA MET A 17 -15.51 -10.23 1.97
C MET A 17 -16.23 -9.49 3.09
N THR A 18 -15.92 -9.87 4.33
CA THR A 18 -16.35 -9.11 5.51
C THR A 18 -15.62 -7.76 5.60
N GLY A 19 -16.11 -6.87 6.46
CA GLY A 19 -15.45 -5.58 6.72
C GLY A 19 -14.03 -5.76 7.25
N GLU A 20 -13.81 -6.73 8.14
CA GLU A 20 -12.50 -7.05 8.73
C GLU A 20 -11.52 -7.56 7.67
N GLN A 21 -11.98 -8.39 6.73
CA GLN A 21 -11.14 -8.89 5.64
C GLN A 21 -10.71 -7.75 4.71
N ARG A 22 -11.62 -6.83 4.39
CA ARG A 22 -11.33 -5.63 3.59
C ARG A 22 -10.36 -4.70 4.32
N LEU A 23 -10.57 -4.48 5.62
CA LEU A 23 -9.69 -3.65 6.44
C LEU A 23 -8.28 -4.22 6.48
N ARG A 24 -8.13 -5.55 6.67
CA ARG A 24 -6.82 -6.20 6.62
C ARG A 24 -6.10 -5.95 5.30
N ILE A 25 -6.77 -6.17 4.16
CA ILE A 25 -6.17 -5.89 2.85
C ILE A 25 -5.71 -4.43 2.72
N ALA A 26 -6.52 -3.48 3.20
CA ALA A 26 -6.17 -2.07 3.15
C ALA A 26 -4.94 -1.74 4.02
N LEU A 27 -4.84 -2.33 5.22
CA LEU A 27 -3.70 -2.17 6.11
C LEU A 27 -2.43 -2.80 5.52
N ASP A 28 -2.53 -4.02 5.01
CA ASP A 28 -1.41 -4.72 4.36
C ASP A 28 -0.89 -3.92 3.15
N LEU A 29 -1.80 -3.37 2.34
CA LEU A 29 -1.45 -2.55 1.19
C LEU A 29 -0.79 -1.23 1.60
N HIS A 30 -1.25 -0.61 2.68
CA HIS A 30 -0.64 0.60 3.23
C HIS A 30 0.79 0.33 3.72
N GLU A 31 0.99 -0.76 4.47
CA GLU A 31 2.32 -1.16 4.93
C GLU A 31 3.27 -1.44 3.76
N PHE A 32 2.80 -2.19 2.76
CA PHE A 32 3.56 -2.46 1.55
C PHE A 32 3.97 -1.17 0.83
N ALA A 33 3.04 -0.24 0.63
CA ALA A 33 3.32 1.05 -0.01
C ALA A 33 4.37 1.85 0.77
N CYS A 34 4.28 1.90 2.10
CA CYS A 34 5.28 2.53 2.95
C CYS A 34 6.66 1.88 2.80
N ASN A 35 6.74 0.55 2.71
CA ASN A 35 8.01 -0.17 2.52
C ASN A 35 8.67 0.14 1.18
N VAL A 36 7.88 0.17 0.09
CA VAL A 36 8.36 0.58 -1.23
C VAL A 36 8.86 2.03 -1.19
N ALA A 37 8.13 2.93 -0.55
CA ALA A 37 8.52 4.33 -0.41
C ALA A 37 9.83 4.48 0.38
N ARG A 38 10.00 3.77 1.51
CA ARG A 38 11.26 3.75 2.28
C ARG A 38 12.45 3.32 1.43
N ALA A 39 12.29 2.25 0.64
CA ALA A 39 13.35 1.78 -0.25
C ALA A 39 13.72 2.86 -1.29
N GLY A 40 12.72 3.54 -1.85
CA GLY A 40 12.93 4.68 -2.75
C GLY A 40 13.64 5.86 -2.07
N ILE A 41 13.27 6.20 -0.83
CA ILE A 41 13.89 7.27 -0.05
C ILE A 41 15.35 6.93 0.25
N ARG A 42 15.66 5.73 0.75
CA ARG A 42 17.05 5.30 1.00
C ARG A 42 17.91 5.34 -0.27
N ARG A 43 17.32 5.01 -1.43
CA ARG A 43 18.01 5.14 -2.71
C ARG A 43 18.29 6.60 -3.09
N GLN A 44 17.39 7.53 -2.74
CA GLN A 44 17.54 8.96 -3.01
C GLN A 44 18.49 9.65 -2.01
N PHE A 45 18.54 9.16 -0.78
CA PHE A 45 19.36 9.68 0.32
C PHE A 45 20.16 8.53 0.93
N PRO A 46 21.29 8.11 0.32
CA PRO A 46 22.05 6.94 0.76
C PRO A 46 22.62 7.03 2.17
N ASP A 47 22.92 8.25 2.62
CA ASP A 47 23.50 8.52 3.95
C ASP A 47 22.43 8.78 5.02
N ALA A 48 21.15 8.73 4.66
CA ALA A 48 20.07 9.00 5.59
C ALA A 48 19.96 7.88 6.64
N ASP A 49 19.83 8.28 7.91
CA ASP A 49 19.49 7.34 8.97
C ASP A 49 18.01 6.92 8.91
N ASP A 50 17.63 5.91 9.70
CA ASP A 50 16.24 5.43 9.70
C ASP A 50 15.24 6.51 10.14
N ALA A 51 15.62 7.42 11.03
CA ALA A 51 14.74 8.49 11.48
C ALA A 51 14.52 9.54 10.40
N GLU A 52 15.53 9.85 9.60
CA GLU A 52 15.47 10.70 8.41
C GLU A 52 14.57 10.11 7.34
N VAL A 53 14.71 8.80 7.08
CA VAL A 53 13.85 8.08 6.15
C VAL A 53 12.38 8.15 6.59
N GLU A 54 12.09 7.92 7.88
CA GLU A 54 10.72 8.02 8.39
C GLU A 54 10.14 9.44 8.34
N ARG A 55 10.95 10.48 8.63
CA ARG A 55 10.51 11.87 8.51
C ARG A 55 10.11 12.21 7.08
N GLU A 56 10.94 11.82 6.12
CA GLU A 56 10.67 12.03 4.70
C GLU A 56 9.45 11.24 4.22
N LEU A 57 9.28 9.99 4.69
CA LEU A 57 8.09 9.20 4.41
C LEU A 57 6.81 9.90 4.89
N ARG A 58 6.80 10.38 6.13
CA ARG A 58 5.64 11.11 6.69
C ARG A 58 5.32 12.36 5.88
N ARG A 59 6.33 13.15 5.53
CA ARG A 59 6.18 14.35 4.70
C ARG A 59 5.52 14.02 3.36
N ARG A 60 5.92 12.92 2.70
CA ARG A 60 5.31 12.47 1.42
C ARG A 60 3.84 12.07 1.58
N ILE A 61 3.51 11.35 2.64
CA ILE A 61 2.13 10.94 2.93
C ILE A 61 1.25 12.17 3.20
N GLU A 62 1.75 13.15 3.95
CA GLU A 62 1.03 14.39 4.22
C GLU A 62 0.74 15.19 2.95
N LEU A 63 1.70 15.26 2.02
CA LEU A 63 1.48 15.91 0.72
C LEU A 63 0.39 15.25 -0.13
N SER A 64 0.15 13.95 0.02
CA SER A 64 -0.93 13.23 -0.67
C SER A 64 -2.32 13.41 -0.04
N ARG A 65 -2.40 14.06 1.12
CA ARG A 65 -3.67 14.31 1.84
C ARG A 65 -4.30 15.67 1.52
N ALA A 66 -3.56 16.57 0.86
CA ALA A 66 -4.03 17.88 0.40
C ALA A 66 -4.63 17.76 -1.01
#